data_AF-A0A3B0RS33-F1
#
_entry.id   AF-A0A3B0RS33-F1
#
_cell.length_a   1.000
_cell.length_b   1.000
_cell.length_c   1.000
_cell.angle_alpha   90.00
_cell.angle_beta   90.00
_cell.angle_gamma   90.00
#
_symmetry.space_group_name_H-M   'P 1'
#
loop_
_entity.id
_entity.type
_entity.pdbx_description
1 polymer ?
#
loop_
_entity_poly.entity_id
_entity_poly.type
_entity_poly.pdbx_seq_one_letter_code
_entity_poly.pdbx_strand_id
1 'polypeptide(L)'
;MDYRTTPDAPTAEERAAVDRVLGEPDSVWAGARERSAVDDHVAYGGFRASQDRRHLLLPALHGVQGDVGWVSHGALNYISERIPVSPAE
;
A
#
# COMPACT_ATOMS: atom_id res chain seq x y z
N MET A 1 3.93 10.90 15.68
CA MET A 1 4.04 11.16 14.23
C MET A 1 2.66 11.03 13.65
N ASP A 2 2.05 12.15 13.28
CA ASP A 2 0.70 12.22 12.72
C ASP A 2 0.73 11.82 11.24
N TYR A 3 0.52 10.54 10.96
CA TYR A 3 0.18 10.08 9.61
C TYR A 3 -1.21 10.65 9.29
N ARG A 4 -1.26 11.75 8.55
CA ARG A 4 -2.52 12.29 8.02
C ARG A 4 -2.91 11.49 6.78
N THR A 5 -3.37 10.26 7.00
CA THR A 5 -4.15 9.55 5.99
C THR A 5 -5.42 10.39 5.81
N THR A 6 -5.56 11.01 4.65
CA THR A 6 -6.81 11.70 4.32
C THR A 6 -7.93 10.64 4.27
N PRO A 7 -9.18 10.95 4.60
CA PRO A 7 -10.27 9.96 4.55
C PRO A 7 -10.61 9.49 3.13
N ASP A 8 -9.89 9.99 2.12
CA ASP A 8 -10.04 9.63 0.73
C ASP A 8 -9.63 8.17 0.52
N ALA A 9 -10.57 7.37 0.02
CA ALA A 9 -10.35 5.97 -0.31
C ALA A 9 -9.88 5.83 -1.76
N PRO A 10 -8.92 4.92 -2.05
CA PRO A 10 -8.54 4.62 -3.43
C PRO A 10 -9.75 4.10 -4.21
N THR A 11 -9.86 4.51 -5.46
CA THR A 11 -10.78 3.90 -6.42
C THR A 11 -10.37 2.46 -6.74
N ALA A 12 -11.28 1.68 -7.32
CA ALA A 12 -11.01 0.29 -7.69
C ALA A 12 -9.88 0.18 -8.74
N GLU A 13 -9.79 1.14 -9.66
CA GLU A 13 -8.76 1.22 -10.70
C GLU A 13 -7.38 1.52 -10.10
N GLU A 14 -7.29 2.50 -9.21
CA GLU A 14 -6.05 2.84 -8.51
C GLU A 14 -5.53 1.67 -7.67
N ARG A 15 -6.44 0.99 -6.95
CA ARG A 15 -6.10 -0.20 -6.17
C ARG A 15 -5.56 -1.33 -7.05
N ALA A 16 -6.21 -1.59 -8.19
CA ALA A 16 -5.74 -2.59 -9.15
C ALA A 16 -4.37 -2.23 -9.75
N ALA A 17 -4.11 -0.96 -10.04
CA ALA A 17 -2.82 -0.49 -10.53
C ALA A 17 -1.70 -0.72 -9.51
N VAL A 18 -1.96 -0.43 -8.23
CA VAL A 18 -1.02 -0.69 -7.12
C VAL A 18 -0.80 -2.19 -6.92
N ASP A 19 -1.87 -2.99 -6.91
CA ASP A 19 -1.81 -4.44 -6.71
C ASP A 19 -1.04 -5.15 -7.83
N ARG A 20 -1.07 -4.63 -9.06
CA ARG A 20 -0.27 -5.15 -10.18
C ARG A 20 1.24 -5.00 -9.95
N VAL A 21 1.65 -3.96 -9.24
CA VAL A 21 3.07 -3.68 -8.96
C VAL A 21 3.53 -4.38 -7.68
N LEU A 22 2.70 -4.38 -6.64
CA LEU A 22 3.07 -4.88 -5.31
C LEU A 22 2.64 -6.33 -5.04
N GLY A 23 1.90 -6.95 -5.97
CA GLY A 23 1.25 -8.26 -5.78
C GLY A 23 -0.04 -8.14 -4.96
N GLU A 24 -0.80 -9.22 -4.85
CA GLU A 24 -2.05 -9.22 -4.06
C GLU A 24 -1.76 -8.97 -2.57
N PRO A 25 -2.60 -8.21 -1.84
CA PRO A 25 -2.37 -7.98 -0.42
C PRO A 25 -2.62 -9.24 0.41
N ASP A 26 -1.63 -9.64 1.19
CA ASP A 26 -1.66 -10.89 1.98
C ASP A 26 -2.42 -10.77 3.33
N SER A 27 -2.74 -9.55 3.76
CA SER A 27 -3.34 -9.24 5.06
C SER A 27 -4.19 -7.98 5.05
N VAL A 28 -5.17 -7.87 5.95
CA VAL A 28 -6.01 -6.66 6.07
C VAL A 28 -5.17 -5.44 6.42
N TRP A 29 -4.11 -5.63 7.21
CA TRP A 29 -3.14 -4.60 7.55
C TRP A 29 -2.28 -4.12 6.38
N ALA A 30 -2.21 -4.89 5.29
CA ALA A 30 -1.54 -4.54 4.04
C ALA A 30 -2.55 -4.25 2.91
N GLY A 31 -3.81 -3.98 3.25
CA GLY A 31 -4.84 -3.57 2.30
C GLY A 31 -5.70 -4.70 1.72
N ALA A 32 -5.71 -5.91 2.30
CA ALA A 32 -6.62 -6.98 1.90
C ALA A 32 -8.07 -6.69 2.36
N ARG A 33 -9.06 -7.14 1.58
CA ARG A 33 -10.49 -6.94 1.93
C ARG A 33 -10.98 -7.93 2.98
N GLU A 34 -10.37 -9.11 3.03
CA GLU A 34 -10.77 -10.20 3.91
C GLU A 34 -9.68 -10.52 4.91
N ARG A 35 -10.09 -10.88 6.12
CA ARG A 35 -9.18 -11.29 7.19
C ARG A 35 -8.68 -12.70 6.91
N SER A 36 -7.36 -12.85 6.83
CA SER A 36 -6.72 -14.17 6.74
C SER A 36 -6.52 -14.77 8.14
N ALA A 37 -6.44 -16.09 8.27
CA ALA A 37 -6.15 -16.75 9.55
C ALA A 37 -4.80 -16.33 10.17
N VAL A 38 -3.90 -15.75 9.36
CA VAL A 38 -2.62 -15.17 9.80
C VAL A 38 -2.81 -13.82 10.49
N ASP A 39 -3.86 -13.05 10.15
CA ASP A 39 -4.18 -11.75 10.75
C ASP A 39 -4.61 -11.84 12.23
N ASP A 40 -5.09 -13.01 12.67
CA ASP A 40 -5.60 -13.21 14.03
C ASP A 40 -4.52 -13.53 15.06
N HIS A 41 -3.27 -13.84 14.64
CA HIS A 41 -2.28 -14.36 15.58
C HIS A 41 -1.00 -13.51 15.70
N VAL A 42 -0.46 -12.93 14.64
CA VAL A 42 0.75 -12.08 14.72
C VAL A 42 0.90 -11.24 13.44
N ALA A 43 1.29 -9.97 13.55
CA ALA A 43 1.80 -9.19 12.42
C ALA A 43 3.22 -9.67 12.02
N TYR A 44 3.35 -10.90 11.50
CA TYR A 44 4.65 -11.44 11.10
C TYR A 44 5.10 -10.76 9.82
N GLY A 45 6.15 -9.92 9.90
CA GLY A 45 6.92 -9.49 8.74
C GLY A 45 6.64 -8.09 8.21
N GLY A 46 5.69 -7.34 8.77
CA GLY A 46 5.32 -6.00 8.29
C GLY A 46 6.52 -5.07 8.09
N PHE A 47 7.44 -4.96 9.05
CA PHE A 47 8.59 -4.05 8.93
C PHE A 47 9.67 -4.51 7.94
N ARG A 48 9.98 -5.81 7.90
CA ARG A 48 11.10 -6.36 7.10
C ARG A 48 10.70 -6.58 5.64
N ALA A 49 9.47 -7.04 5.40
CA ALA A 49 8.87 -7.06 4.06
C ALA A 49 8.72 -5.63 3.49
N SER A 50 8.46 -4.64 4.35
CA SER A 50 8.30 -3.25 3.89
C SER A 50 9.61 -2.54 3.61
N GLN A 51 10.69 -2.85 4.33
CA GLN A 51 12.03 -2.39 3.94
C GLN A 51 12.42 -2.93 2.56
N ASP A 52 12.13 -4.20 2.31
CA ASP A 52 12.37 -4.81 1.00
C ASP A 52 11.53 -4.13 -0.07
N ARG A 53 10.28 -3.72 0.22
CA ARG A 53 9.37 -3.07 -0.74
C ARG A 53 9.57 -1.57 -0.96
N ARG A 54 10.45 -0.87 -0.21
CA ARG A 54 10.67 0.58 -0.39
C ARG A 54 11.05 0.97 -1.82
N HIS A 55 11.84 0.14 -2.49
CA HIS A 55 12.25 0.38 -3.87
C HIS A 55 11.07 0.36 -4.85
N LEU A 56 9.93 -0.23 -4.46
CA LEU A 56 8.70 -0.29 -5.25
C LEU A 56 7.81 0.94 -5.10
N LEU A 57 8.18 1.92 -4.25
CA LEU A 57 7.39 3.13 -4.07
C LEU A 57 7.27 3.95 -5.36
N LEU A 58 8.39 4.20 -6.05
CA LEU A 58 8.37 4.92 -7.33
C LEU A 58 7.64 4.12 -8.43
N PRO A 59 7.90 2.80 -8.61
CA PRO A 59 7.12 1.96 -9.50
C PRO A 59 5.61 1.96 -9.24
N ALA A 60 5.18 1.93 -7.97
CA ALA A 60 3.76 1.96 -7.62
C ALA A 60 3.11 3.29 -8.00
N LEU A 61 3.77 4.42 -7.73
CA LEU A 61 3.30 5.74 -8.13
C LEU A 61 3.21 5.87 -9.66
N HIS A 62 4.21 5.38 -10.39
CA HIS A 62 4.19 5.37 -11.85
C HIS A 62 3.10 4.45 -12.41
N GLY A 63 2.84 3.31 -11.79
CA GLY A 63 1.75 2.41 -12.19
C GLY A 63 0.39 3.10 -12.10
N VAL A 64 0.11 3.78 -10.98
CA VAL A 64 -1.11 4.57 -10.82
C VAL A 64 -1.18 5.70 -11.84
N GLN A 65 -0.09 6.45 -12.02
CA GLN A 65 -0.06 7.55 -12.99
C GLN A 65 -0.24 7.06 -14.44
N GLY A 66 0.28 5.88 -14.79
CA GLY A 66 0.14 5.29 -16.12
C GLY A 66 -1.29 4.83 -16.44
N ASP A 67 -2.00 4.28 -15.44
CA ASP A 67 -3.37 3.80 -15.62
C ASP A 67 -4.42 4.92 -15.49
N VAL A 68 -4.25 5.82 -14.51
CA VAL A 68 -5.26 6.81 -14.09
C VAL A 68 -4.92 8.23 -14.59
N GLY A 69 -3.67 8.47 -14.99
CA GLY A 69 -3.19 9.76 -15.48
C GLY A 69 -2.76 10.75 -14.38
N TRP A 70 -3.07 10.47 -13.12
CA TRP A 70 -2.67 11.25 -11.94
C TRP A 70 -2.64 10.37 -10.69
N VAL A 71 -1.95 10.81 -9.64
CA VAL A 71 -1.93 10.12 -8.34
C VAL A 71 -2.83 10.86 -7.36
N SER A 72 -3.92 10.23 -6.95
CA SER A 72 -4.84 10.79 -5.97
C SER A 72 -4.36 10.63 -4.53
N HIS A 73 -5.02 11.36 -3.62
CA HIS A 73 -4.82 11.17 -2.19
C HIS A 73 -5.23 9.75 -1.75
N GLY A 74 -6.32 9.20 -2.29
CA GLY A 74 -6.73 7.83 -2.03
C GLY A 74 -5.70 6.78 -2.49
N ALA A 75 -5.13 6.97 -3.68
CA ALA A 75 -4.05 6.12 -4.18
C ALA A 75 -2.80 6.22 -3.30
N LEU A 76 -2.42 7.44 -2.88
CA LEU A 76 -1.27 7.65 -2.00
C LEU A 76 -1.47 7.02 -0.62
N ASN A 77 -2.67 7.12 -0.05
CA ASN A 77 -3.02 6.46 1.21
C ASN A 77 -2.87 4.95 1.08
N TYR A 78 -3.38 4.35 0.00
CA TYR A 78 -3.26 2.93 -0.24
C TYR A 78 -1.82 2.47 -0.40
N ILE A 79 -1.00 3.21 -1.16
CA ILE A 79 0.44 2.92 -1.30
C ILE A 79 1.13 3.00 0.07
N SER A 80 0.78 3.98 0.91
CA SER A 80 1.35 4.17 2.25
C SER A 80 0.96 3.06 3.22
N GLU A 81 -0.24 2.49 3.09
CA GLU A 81 -0.66 1.29 3.83
C GLU A 81 0.15 0.06 3.40
N ARG A 82 0.43 -0.09 2.10
CA ARG A 82 1.15 -1.26 1.55
C ARG A 82 2.66 -1.20 1.72
N ILE A 83 3.22 0.01 1.76
CA ILE A 83 4.65 0.27 1.92
C ILE A 83 4.81 1.24 3.10
N PRO A 84 4.80 0.76 4.36
CA PRO A 84 5.06 1.63 5.50
C PRO A 84 6.48 2.19 5.40
N VAL A 85 6.55 3.47 5.03
CA VAL A 85 7.78 4.24 4.94
C VAL A 85 8.07 4.77 6.34
N SER A 86 9.05 4.21 7.03
CA SER A 86 9.60 4.89 8.21
C SER A 86 10.27 6.19 7.76
N PRO A 87 10.21 7.27 8.56
CA PRO A 87 10.95 8.49 8.25
C PRO A 87 12.42 8.12 8.04
N ALA A 88 12.98 8.58 6.92
CA ALA A 88 14.36 8.31 6.56
C ALA A 88 15.29 8.80 7.67
N GLU A 89 16.36 8.03 7.92
CA GLU A 89 17.52 8.47 8.72
C GLU A 89 18.22 9.67 8.08
#